data_AF-A0A4Q5YGD3-F1
#
_entry.id   AF-A0A4Q5YGD3-F1
#
_cell.length_a   1.000
_cell.length_b   1.000
_cell.length_c   1.000
_cell.angle_alpha   90.00
_cell.angle_beta   90.00
_cell.angle_gamma   90.00
#
_symmetry.space_group_name_H-M   'P 1'
#
loop_
_entity.id
_entity.type
_entity.pdbx_description
1 polymer ?
#
loop_
_entity_poly.entity_id
_entity_poly.type
_entity_poly.pdbx_seq_one_letter_code
_entity_poly.pdbx_strand_id
1 'polypeptide(L)'
;LMPDRLDQPILRRKPTVYFVNSMSDLFHESVPFEYIDRVFNTIHLTPQHTYQVLTKRALRMAEYFETRSVPDNAWLGVSVEDRKYGKPRIAVLQTIKAKTRFLSIEPLLEDLGKIRLRGIHWVIVGGELSASIFKWTQYFPAVSGENYFSNVH
;
A
#
# COMPACT_ATOMS: atom_id res chain seq x y z
N LEU A 1 15.03 -12.04 6.69
CA LEU A 1 14.28 -11.05 7.50
C LEU A 1 15.28 -10.08 8.10
N MET A 2 15.22 -8.78 7.82
CA MET A 2 16.10 -7.77 8.42
C MET A 2 15.34 -7.02 9.54
N PRO A 3 15.56 -7.35 10.81
CA PRO A 3 14.86 -6.71 11.93
C PRO A 3 15.13 -5.20 12.05
N ASP A 4 16.31 -4.73 11.62
CA ASP A 4 16.83 -3.37 11.91
C ASP A 4 16.12 -2.22 11.16
N ARG A 5 15.11 -2.49 10.31
CA ARG A 5 14.48 -1.44 9.46
C ARG A 5 13.09 -1.01 9.89
N LEU A 6 12.44 -1.77 10.79
CA LEU A 6 11.21 -1.33 11.45
C LEU A 6 11.47 -0.17 12.42
N ASP A 7 12.74 0.06 12.79
CA ASP A 7 13.15 1.13 13.70
C ASP A 7 13.39 2.47 12.98
N GLN A 8 13.55 2.46 11.65
CA GLN A 8 13.84 3.69 10.91
C GLN A 8 12.76 4.77 11.06
N PRO A 9 11.46 4.45 10.99
CA PRO A 9 10.42 5.45 11.25
C PRO A 9 10.39 5.91 12.71
N ILE A 10 10.74 5.03 13.65
CA ILE A 10 10.79 5.37 15.08
C ILE A 10 11.82 6.48 15.33
N LEU A 11 12.96 6.42 14.65
CA LEU A 11 14.02 7.42 14.77
C LEU A 11 13.73 8.72 14.01
N ARG A 12 12.75 8.75 13.11
CA ARG A 12 12.46 9.88 12.23
C ARG A 12 11.51 10.88 12.89
N ARG A 13 12.03 12.06 13.23
CA ARG A 13 11.22 13.13 13.86
C ARG A 13 10.37 13.94 12.87
N LYS A 14 10.85 14.15 11.63
CA LYS A 14 10.12 14.94 10.63
C LYS A 14 8.93 14.13 10.11
N PRO A 15 7.70 14.67 10.13
CA PRO A 15 6.56 14.03 9.48
C PRO A 15 6.91 13.63 8.05
N THR A 16 6.65 12.36 7.73
CA THR A 16 7.08 11.72 6.49
C THR A 16 5.94 10.83 6.03
N VAL A 17 5.69 10.82 4.71
CA VAL A 17 4.75 9.91 4.08
C VAL A 17 5.56 8.73 3.55
N TYR A 18 5.24 7.53 4.02
CA TYR A 18 5.86 6.28 3.61
C TYR A 18 4.93 5.53 2.67
N PHE A 19 5.49 4.98 1.60
CA PHE A 19 4.80 4.03 0.76
C PHE A 19 5.22 2.61 1.17
N VAL A 20 4.31 1.90 1.82
CA VAL A 20 4.52 0.53 2.30
C VAL A 20 4.22 -0.40 1.15
N ASN A 21 5.24 -0.63 0.32
CA ASN A 21 5.23 -1.66 -0.70
C ASN A 21 6.48 -2.51 -0.53
N SER A 22 6.29 -3.82 -0.43
CA SER A 22 7.38 -4.74 -0.13
C SER A 22 7.64 -5.66 -1.32
N MET A 23 8.41 -5.18 -2.32
CA MET A 23 8.88 -5.87 -3.54
C MET A 23 7.83 -6.60 -4.43
N SER A 24 6.67 -7.01 -3.91
CA SER A 24 5.62 -7.76 -4.60
C SER A 24 4.23 -7.41 -4.05
N ASP A 25 3.97 -7.54 -2.75
CA ASP A 25 2.73 -7.09 -2.05
C ASP A 25 2.84 -7.37 -0.53
N LEU A 26 2.47 -6.45 0.37
CA LEU A 26 2.49 -6.71 1.83
C LEU A 26 1.54 -7.86 2.23
N PHE A 27 0.41 -7.97 1.52
CA PHE A 27 -0.59 -9.01 1.72
C PHE A 27 -0.41 -10.15 0.71
N HIS A 28 0.83 -10.43 0.30
CA HIS A 28 1.11 -11.67 -0.43
C HIS A 28 0.90 -12.90 0.48
N GLU A 29 0.52 -14.01 -0.12
CA GLU A 29 0.18 -15.28 0.55
C GLU A 29 1.38 -15.84 1.33
N SER A 30 2.58 -15.60 0.82
CA SER A 30 3.85 -15.99 1.42
C SER A 30 4.30 -15.08 2.57
N VAL A 31 3.58 -13.97 2.83
CA VAL A 31 3.86 -13.07 3.95
C VAL A 31 2.97 -13.49 5.13
N PRO A 32 3.53 -13.99 6.24
CA PRO A 32 2.78 -14.39 7.43
C PRO A 32 2.14 -13.18 8.12
N PHE A 33 0.96 -13.36 8.72
CA PHE A 33 0.27 -12.28 9.43
C PHE A 33 1.06 -11.73 10.61
N GLU A 34 1.91 -12.54 11.25
CA GLU A 34 2.80 -12.12 12.32
C GLU A 34 3.82 -11.07 11.82
N TYR A 35 4.23 -11.13 10.56
CA TYR A 35 5.07 -10.11 9.96
C TYR A 35 4.28 -8.83 9.68
N ILE A 36 3.05 -8.97 9.20
CA ILE A 36 2.14 -7.84 8.97
C ILE A 36 1.83 -7.13 10.30
N ASP A 37 1.62 -7.88 11.39
CA ASP A 37 1.43 -7.35 12.74
C ASP A 37 2.62 -6.48 13.17
N ARG A 38 3.86 -6.91 12.89
CA ARG A 38 5.06 -6.11 13.16
C ARG A 38 5.10 -4.80 12.38
N VAL A 39 4.70 -4.83 11.10
CA VAL A 39 4.62 -3.62 10.25
C VAL A 39 3.58 -2.65 10.81
N PHE A 40 2.37 -3.12 11.10
CA PHE A 40 1.30 -2.27 11.64
C PHE A 40 1.58 -1.79 13.06
N ASN A 41 2.35 -2.54 13.86
CA ASN A 41 2.83 -2.07 15.15
C ASN A 41 3.79 -0.87 14.99
N THR A 42 4.74 -0.92 14.05
CA THR A 42 5.57 0.26 13.72
C THR A 42 4.71 1.45 13.31
N ILE A 43 3.73 1.23 12.42
CA ILE A 43 2.82 2.30 11.98
C ILE A 43 2.11 2.94 13.17
N HIS A 44 1.57 2.11 14.07
CA HIS A 44 0.89 2.56 15.28
C HIS A 44 1.80 3.37 16.22
N LEU A 45 3.06 2.94 16.39
CA LEU A 45 4.04 3.58 17.27
C LEU A 45 4.59 4.90 16.72
N THR A 46 4.34 5.21 15.45
CA THR A 46 4.84 6.44 14.80
C THR A 46 3.70 7.27 14.21
N PRO A 47 2.82 7.83 15.05
CA PRO A 47 1.63 8.57 14.62
C PRO A 47 1.96 9.88 13.87
N GLN A 48 3.18 10.39 13.98
CA GLN A 48 3.67 11.55 13.23
C GLN A 48 3.91 11.28 11.74
N HIS A 49 3.85 10.02 11.32
CA HIS A 49 4.05 9.59 9.94
C HIS A 49 2.76 9.06 9.34
N THR A 50 2.65 9.18 8.02
CA THR A 50 1.56 8.63 7.24
C THR A 50 2.05 7.45 6.43
N TYR A 51 1.31 6.35 6.41
CA TYR A 51 1.68 5.14 5.69
C TYR A 51 0.65 4.80 4.62
N GLN A 52 1.05 4.80 3.37
CA GLN A 52 0.25 4.33 2.25
C GLN A 52 0.53 2.85 2.03
N VAL A 53 -0.44 1.99 2.36
CA VAL A 53 -0.38 0.54 2.16
C VAL A 53 -1.21 0.22 0.91
N LEU A 54 -0.55 -0.25 -0.15
CA LEU A 54 -1.21 -0.60 -1.42
C LEU A 54 -1.11 -2.11 -1.66
N THR A 55 -2.22 -2.74 -2.06
CA THR A 55 -2.26 -4.19 -2.32
C THR A 55 -3.17 -4.56 -3.50
N LYS A 56 -2.83 -5.65 -4.21
CA LYS A 56 -3.72 -6.37 -5.14
C LYS A 56 -4.52 -7.46 -4.43
N ARG A 57 -4.12 -7.85 -3.21
CA ARG A 57 -4.69 -8.95 -2.43
C ARG A 57 -5.72 -8.45 -1.41
N ALA A 58 -6.74 -7.75 -1.91
CA ALA A 58 -7.75 -7.09 -1.08
C ALA A 58 -8.48 -8.03 -0.10
N LEU A 59 -8.75 -9.29 -0.51
CA LEU A 59 -9.41 -10.28 0.36
C LEU A 59 -8.54 -10.66 1.56
N ARG A 60 -7.24 -10.89 1.35
CA ARG A 60 -6.32 -11.20 2.45
C ARG A 60 -6.12 -10.00 3.38
N MET A 61 -6.11 -8.78 2.82
CA MET A 61 -6.12 -7.56 3.63
C MET A 61 -7.40 -7.47 4.48
N ALA A 62 -8.55 -7.79 3.91
CA ALA A 62 -9.81 -7.81 4.66
C ALA A 62 -9.78 -8.87 5.78
N GLU A 63 -9.37 -10.10 5.48
CA GLU A 63 -9.18 -11.20 6.44
C GLU A 63 -8.29 -10.77 7.61
N TYR A 64 -7.15 -10.14 7.32
CA TYR A 64 -6.25 -9.63 8.34
C TYR A 64 -6.94 -8.62 9.26
N PHE A 65 -7.76 -7.71 8.73
CA PHE A 65 -8.47 -6.69 9.51
C PHE A 65 -9.81 -7.14 10.10
N GLU A 66 -10.19 -8.42 9.99
CA GLU A 66 -11.36 -8.94 10.71
C GLU A 66 -11.15 -8.91 12.22
N THR A 67 -9.92 -9.13 12.68
CA THR A 67 -9.57 -9.20 14.11
C THR A 67 -8.61 -8.10 14.56
N ARG A 68 -8.17 -7.21 13.67
CA ARG A 68 -7.25 -6.10 13.97
C ARG A 68 -7.88 -4.75 13.61
N SER A 69 -7.57 -3.72 14.38
CA SER A 69 -7.93 -2.34 14.05
C SER A 69 -6.93 -1.70 13.10
N VAL A 70 -7.41 -0.90 12.15
CA VAL A 70 -6.55 -0.09 11.26
C VAL A 70 -6.06 1.16 12.01
N PRO A 71 -4.75 1.41 12.12
CA PRO A 71 -4.25 2.66 12.68
C PRO A 71 -4.70 3.88 11.86
N ASP A 72 -4.99 5.00 12.53
CA ASP A 72 -5.46 6.24 11.88
C ASP A 72 -4.51 6.80 10.82
N ASN A 73 -3.22 6.54 11.00
CA ASN A 73 -2.15 6.97 10.12
C ASN A 73 -1.78 5.91 9.06
N ALA A 74 -2.52 4.81 8.98
CA ALA A 74 -2.48 3.84 7.90
C ALA A 74 -3.56 4.16 6.85
N TRP A 75 -3.12 4.59 5.67
CA TRP A 75 -3.95 4.78 4.50
C TRP A 75 -3.97 3.47 3.72
N LEU A 76 -5.13 2.80 3.66
CA LEU A 76 -5.26 1.52 2.96
C LEU A 76 -5.70 1.74 1.52
N GLY A 77 -5.07 1.06 0.56
CA GLY A 77 -5.45 1.18 -0.83
C GLY A 77 -5.37 -0.13 -1.59
N VAL A 78 -6.12 -0.17 -2.69
CA VAL A 78 -6.09 -1.28 -3.64
C VAL A 78 -5.69 -0.81 -5.03
N SER A 79 -4.93 -1.65 -5.74
CA SER A 79 -4.66 -1.42 -7.16
C SER A 79 -5.87 -1.89 -7.99
N VAL A 80 -6.29 -1.06 -8.94
CA VAL A 80 -7.42 -1.29 -9.84
C VAL A 80 -6.89 -1.21 -11.27
N GLU A 81 -6.56 -2.36 -11.83
CA GLU A 81 -5.95 -2.48 -13.16
C GLU A 81 -6.93 -2.91 -14.26
N ASP A 82 -8.03 -3.55 -13.89
CA ASP A 82 -9.03 -4.07 -14.83
C ASP A 82 -10.43 -4.16 -14.18
N ARG A 83 -11.46 -4.42 -14.98
CA ARG A 83 -12.85 -4.60 -14.54
C ARG A 83 -13.10 -5.93 -13.84
N LYS A 84 -12.36 -6.99 -14.22
CA LYS A 84 -12.66 -8.38 -13.85
C LYS A 84 -12.15 -8.73 -12.44
N TYR A 85 -10.95 -8.30 -12.13
CA TYR A 85 -10.20 -8.57 -10.90
C TYR A 85 -9.89 -7.28 -10.13
N GLY A 86 -9.56 -6.18 -10.80
CA GLY A 86 -9.21 -4.91 -10.16
C GLY A 86 -10.41 -4.24 -9.48
N LYS A 87 -11.47 -3.99 -10.24
CA LYS A 87 -12.67 -3.29 -9.78
C LYS A 87 -13.37 -3.94 -8.58
N PRO A 88 -13.51 -5.28 -8.49
CA PRO A 88 -14.08 -5.93 -7.31
C PRO A 88 -13.34 -5.63 -5.99
N ARG A 89 -12.03 -5.33 -6.04
CA ARG A 89 -11.24 -5.00 -4.84
C ARG A 89 -11.72 -3.76 -4.11
N ILE A 90 -12.40 -2.83 -4.82
CA ILE A 90 -12.97 -1.61 -4.22
C ILE A 90 -14.04 -1.96 -3.19
N ALA A 91 -14.92 -2.91 -3.54
CA ALA A 91 -16.00 -3.36 -2.65
C ALA A 91 -15.42 -4.03 -1.40
N VAL A 92 -14.35 -4.81 -1.56
CA VAL A 92 -13.63 -5.43 -0.45
C VAL A 92 -12.97 -4.37 0.44
N LEU A 93 -12.27 -3.39 -0.13
CA LEU A 93 -11.67 -2.29 0.64
C LEU A 93 -12.72 -1.51 1.45
N GLN A 94 -13.94 -1.37 0.92
CA GLN A 94 -15.05 -0.68 1.59
C GLN A 94 -15.60 -1.44 2.81
N THR A 95 -15.36 -2.75 2.94
CA THR A 95 -15.77 -3.50 4.15
C THR A 95 -14.82 -3.25 5.33
N ILE A 96 -13.60 -2.80 5.07
CA ILE A 96 -12.57 -2.56 6.08
C ILE A 96 -12.81 -1.21 6.76
N LYS A 97 -12.90 -1.22 8.09
CA LYS A 97 -13.02 -0.03 8.95
C LYS A 97 -11.69 0.74 9.02
N ALA A 98 -11.35 1.43 7.93
CA ALA A 98 -10.20 2.33 7.83
C ALA A 98 -10.64 3.80 7.83
N LYS A 99 -9.84 4.67 8.48
CA LYS A 99 -10.05 6.12 8.45
C LYS A 99 -9.83 6.68 7.04
N THR A 100 -8.81 6.19 6.35
CA THR A 100 -8.45 6.62 5.01
C THR A 100 -8.33 5.43 4.06
N ARG A 101 -8.98 5.55 2.90
CA ARG A 101 -9.02 4.56 1.82
C ARG A 101 -8.66 5.21 0.50
N PHE A 102 -7.85 4.55 -0.32
CA PHE A 102 -7.48 5.06 -1.63
C PHE A 102 -7.42 4.00 -2.73
N LEU A 103 -7.39 4.45 -3.99
CA LEU A 103 -7.25 3.58 -5.16
C LEU A 103 -5.99 3.97 -5.92
N SER A 104 -5.23 2.98 -6.39
CA SER A 104 -4.22 3.16 -7.45
C SER A 104 -4.79 2.60 -8.73
N ILE A 105 -5.13 3.45 -9.68
CA ILE A 105 -5.65 3.07 -11.00
C ILE A 105 -4.47 3.10 -11.96
N GLU A 106 -4.05 1.95 -12.46
CA GLU A 106 -2.97 1.83 -13.44
C GLU A 106 -3.47 2.16 -14.85
N PRO A 107 -2.60 2.58 -15.80
CA PRO A 107 -3.03 3.19 -17.05
C PRO A 107 -4.05 2.32 -17.76
N LEU A 108 -5.16 2.97 -18.10
CA LEU A 108 -6.39 2.40 -18.65
C LEU A 108 -6.12 1.74 -20.01
N LEU A 109 -5.49 0.56 -20.01
CA LEU A 109 -5.49 -0.35 -21.15
C LEU A 109 -6.93 -0.74 -21.52
N GLU A 110 -7.88 -0.56 -20.59
CA GLU A 110 -9.33 -0.73 -20.80
C GLU A 110 -10.20 0.28 -20.04
N ASP A 111 -11.42 0.52 -20.54
CA ASP A 111 -12.48 1.27 -19.85
C ASP A 111 -12.97 0.53 -18.60
N LEU A 112 -12.69 1.05 -17.40
CA LEU A 112 -13.16 0.50 -16.11
C LEU A 112 -14.69 0.65 -15.89
N GLY A 113 -15.37 1.37 -16.78
CA GLY A 113 -16.79 1.69 -16.70
C GLY A 113 -17.12 2.52 -15.45
N LYS A 114 -18.37 2.45 -14.99
CA LYS A 114 -18.81 3.22 -13.81
C LYS A 114 -18.17 2.68 -12.52
N ILE A 115 -17.40 3.51 -11.81
CA ILE A 115 -16.80 3.20 -10.51
C ILE A 115 -17.59 3.90 -9.39
N ARG A 116 -17.94 3.18 -8.32
CA ARG A 116 -18.59 3.75 -7.13
C ARG A 116 -17.52 4.15 -6.11
N LEU A 117 -17.33 5.45 -5.89
CA LEU A 117 -16.27 6.01 -5.04
C LEU A 117 -16.71 6.34 -3.60
N ARG A 118 -17.89 5.90 -3.16
CA ARG A 118 -18.35 6.16 -1.78
C ARG A 118 -17.32 5.63 -0.78
N GLY A 119 -16.88 6.47 0.14
CA GLY A 119 -15.92 6.10 1.18
C GLY A 119 -14.46 5.98 0.70
N ILE A 120 -14.15 6.31 -0.54
CA ILE A 120 -12.79 6.47 -1.07
C ILE A 120 -12.38 7.94 -0.93
N HIS A 121 -11.18 8.20 -0.42
CA HIS A 121 -10.71 9.54 -0.06
C HIS A 121 -9.87 10.19 -1.16
N TRP A 122 -9.11 9.38 -1.92
CA TRP A 122 -8.50 9.83 -3.17
C TRP A 122 -8.23 8.66 -4.11
N VAL A 123 -7.91 9.03 -5.34
CA VAL A 123 -7.56 8.15 -6.44
C VAL A 123 -6.22 8.64 -7.00
N ILE A 124 -5.27 7.72 -7.15
CA ILE A 124 -4.03 7.93 -7.91
C ILE A 124 -4.27 7.30 -9.28
N VAL A 125 -3.95 8.02 -10.36
CA VAL A 125 -4.05 7.51 -11.74
C VAL A 125 -2.64 7.50 -12.33
N GLY A 126 -2.13 6.31 -12.67
CA GLY A 126 -0.89 6.15 -13.42
C GLY A 126 -1.13 6.40 -14.91
N GLY A 127 -0.28 7.21 -15.54
CA GLY A 127 -0.26 7.40 -16.99
C GLY A 127 1.14 7.10 -17.52
N GLU A 128 1.24 6.38 -18.64
CA GLU A 128 2.47 6.42 -19.44
C GLU A 128 2.62 7.84 -19.99
N LEU A 129 3.45 8.65 -19.34
CA LEU A 129 4.12 9.77 -19.96
C LEU A 129 5.61 9.49 -19.86
N SER A 130 6.25 9.35 -21.02
CA SER A 130 7.70 9.39 -21.17
C SER A 130 8.29 10.48 -20.28
N ALA A 131 9.11 10.07 -19.31
CA ALA A 131 9.99 10.89 -18.47
C ALA A 131 9.44 12.27 -18.03
N SER A 132 8.84 12.36 -16.83
CA SER A 132 9.22 13.35 -15.80
C SER A 132 8.20 13.43 -14.65
N ILE A 133 8.74 13.38 -13.42
CA ILE A 133 8.12 13.70 -12.12
C ILE A 133 7.18 12.64 -11.53
N PHE A 134 7.77 11.66 -10.84
CA PHE A 134 7.30 11.20 -9.52
C PHE A 134 8.51 10.68 -8.72
N LYS A 135 9.28 11.60 -8.13
CA LYS A 135 10.28 11.25 -7.11
C LYS A 135 9.57 11.26 -5.77
N TRP A 136 9.53 10.12 -5.08
CA TRP A 136 9.96 9.90 -3.68
C TRP A 136 9.42 8.55 -3.19
N THR A 137 10.24 7.50 -3.28
CA THR A 137 9.93 6.19 -2.69
C THR A 137 11.09 5.78 -1.77
N GLN A 138 10.91 5.92 -0.46
CA GLN A 138 11.69 5.12 0.49
C GLN A 138 10.97 3.77 0.63
N TYR A 139 11.52 2.77 -0.05
CA TYR A 139 11.06 1.39 -0.07
C TYR A 139 11.29 0.70 1.28
N PHE A 140 10.33 -0.13 1.71
CA PHE A 140 10.55 -1.18 2.70
C PHE A 140 10.64 -2.53 1.98
N PRO A 141 11.84 -3.00 1.59
CA PRO A 141 11.94 -4.30 0.93
C PRO A 141 11.56 -5.43 1.90
N ALA A 142 10.56 -6.24 1.54
CA ALA A 142 10.46 -7.61 2.03
C ALA A 142 11.42 -8.46 1.18
N VAL A 143 12.36 -9.13 1.84
CA VAL A 143 13.43 -9.95 1.23
C VAL A 143 12.87 -11.35 0.98
N SER A 144 13.07 -12.02 -0.17
CA SER A 144 14.29 -12.34 -0.94
C SER A 144 14.00 -12.47 -2.45
N GLY A 145 14.88 -12.22 -3.43
CA GLY A 145 16.29 -11.84 -3.49
C GLY A 145 16.64 -11.48 -4.95
N GLU A 146 17.87 -11.00 -5.15
CA GLU A 146 18.50 -10.54 -6.41
C GLU A 146 18.28 -9.07 -6.83
N ASN A 147 19.39 -8.44 -7.22
CA ASN A 147 19.64 -7.00 -7.42
C ASN A 147 19.59 -6.59 -8.91
N TYR A 148 19.75 -5.27 -9.14
CA TYR A 148 20.10 -4.52 -10.38
C TYR A 148 18.89 -3.94 -11.15
N PHE A 149 18.84 -2.68 -11.60
CA PHE A 149 19.83 -1.69 -12.12
C PHE A 149 19.45 -0.23 -11.67
N SER A 150 20.36 0.66 -11.21
CA SER A 150 21.17 1.69 -11.94
C SER A 150 20.44 2.44 -13.07
N ASN A 151 20.42 3.77 -13.27
CA ASN A 151 21.32 4.91 -13.00
C ASN A 151 20.48 6.16 -12.60
N VAL A 152 20.87 7.05 -11.69
CA VAL A 152 21.80 8.19 -11.85
C VAL A 152 21.65 8.94 -13.20
N HIS A 153 20.70 9.88 -13.28
CA HIS A 153 20.89 11.33 -13.49
C HIS A 153 19.54 12.05 -13.39
#